data_AF-A0A1G5EGI3-F1
#
_entry.id   AF-A0A1G5EGI3-F1
#
_cell.length_a   1.000
_cell.length_b   1.000
_cell.length_c   1.000
_cell.angle_alpha   90.00
_cell.angle_beta   90.00
_cell.angle_gamma   90.00
#
_symmetry.space_group_name_H-M   'P 1'
#
loop_
_entity.id
_entity.type
_entity.pdbx_description
1 polymer ?
#
loop_
_entity_poly.entity_id
_entity_poly.type
_entity_poly.pdbx_seq_one_letter_code
_entity_poly.pdbx_strand_id
1 'polypeptide(L)'
;MIYFSEKTLFLSKAVIRTQFKLVAKAAKGLGWETASAMLDHSLQNKPSNLAFSSDSKFAKQIAESDECAAIVEEFKEQVEGLDISEKSIKSSTTLNSTTDLHLSYNKVSYEVVGKKVDGKWNLKITFYDRYDFETQAWEDSITLSSIVKILNNYAAYAQEVGAIVPYDIKVTVEKSF
;
A
#
# COMPACT_ATOMS: atom_id res chain seq x y z
N MET A 1 -40.24 24.51 -23.78
CA MET A 1 -39.75 23.54 -22.78
C MET A 1 -38.53 22.88 -23.41
N ILE A 2 -37.32 23.35 -23.10
CA ILE A 2 -36.07 22.85 -23.66
C ILE A 2 -35.60 21.72 -22.75
N TYR A 3 -35.60 20.49 -23.25
CA TYR A 3 -34.99 19.35 -22.58
C TYR A 3 -33.47 19.51 -22.67
N PHE A 4 -32.82 19.90 -21.57
CA PHE A 4 -31.40 19.65 -21.39
C PHE A 4 -31.24 18.16 -21.08
N SER A 5 -30.81 17.36 -22.06
CA SER A 5 -30.30 16.03 -21.74
C SER A 5 -28.94 16.21 -21.06
N GLU A 6 -28.84 15.89 -19.77
CA GLU A 6 -27.55 15.73 -19.09
C GLU A 6 -26.79 14.59 -19.78
N LYS A 7 -25.99 14.92 -20.80
CA LYS A 7 -24.91 14.03 -21.25
C LYS A 7 -23.81 14.12 -20.21
N THR A 8 -23.87 13.28 -19.18
CA THR A 8 -22.69 12.95 -18.40
C THR A 8 -21.66 12.43 -19.39
N LEU A 9 -20.59 13.20 -19.60
CA LEU A 9 -19.54 12.85 -20.55
C LEU A 9 -18.72 11.73 -19.89
N PHE A 10 -19.17 10.48 -20.05
CA PHE A 10 -18.40 9.32 -19.60
C PHE A 10 -17.06 9.35 -20.34
N LEU A 11 -16.00 9.76 -19.62
CA LEU A 11 -14.66 9.63 -20.14
C LEU A 11 -14.43 8.15 -20.40
N SER A 12 -13.92 7.84 -21.59
CA SER A 12 -13.59 6.45 -21.89
C SER A 12 -12.53 5.97 -20.90
N LYS A 13 -12.63 4.69 -20.52
CA LYS A 13 -11.63 4.01 -19.70
C LYS A 13 -10.19 4.24 -20.16
N ALA A 14 -9.97 4.36 -21.46
CA ALA A 14 -8.66 4.64 -22.05
C ALA A 14 -8.16 6.08 -21.74
N VAL A 15 -9.05 7.07 -21.77
CA VAL A 15 -8.70 8.47 -21.43
C VAL A 15 -8.36 8.58 -19.95
N ILE A 16 -9.16 7.99 -19.07
CA ILE A 16 -8.92 7.99 -17.62
C ILE A 16 -7.57 7.33 -17.32
N ARG A 17 -7.29 6.17 -17.90
CA ARG A 17 -5.96 5.52 -17.76
C ARG A 17 -4.82 6.38 -18.25
N THR A 18 -5.00 7.09 -19.36
CA THR A 18 -3.96 8.00 -19.87
C THR A 18 -3.65 9.10 -18.87
N GLN A 19 -4.67 9.65 -18.20
CA GLN A 19 -4.48 10.65 -17.14
C GLN A 19 -3.78 10.05 -15.92
N PHE A 20 -4.19 8.87 -15.45
CA PHE A 20 -3.53 8.22 -14.31
C PHE A 20 -2.09 7.76 -14.62
N LYS A 21 -1.76 7.45 -15.88
CA LYS A 21 -0.36 7.23 -16.28
C LYS A 21 0.49 8.49 -16.13
N LEU A 22 -0.07 9.67 -16.38
CA LEU A 22 0.61 10.94 -16.12
C LEU A 22 0.81 11.15 -14.61
N VAL A 23 -0.20 10.81 -13.79
CA VAL A 23 -0.09 10.85 -12.33
C VAL A 23 1.00 9.90 -11.83
N ALA A 24 1.03 8.65 -12.31
CA ALA A 24 2.07 7.69 -11.96
C ALA A 24 3.47 8.19 -12.36
N LYS A 25 3.61 8.80 -13.54
CA LYS A 25 4.87 9.40 -14.00
C LYS A 25 5.30 10.59 -13.12
N ALA A 26 4.35 11.44 -12.73
CA ALA A 26 4.61 12.56 -11.84
C ALA A 26 5.05 12.07 -10.44
N ALA A 27 4.36 11.08 -9.86
CA ALA A 27 4.74 10.45 -8.60
C ALA A 27 6.18 9.91 -8.64
N LYS A 28 6.55 9.22 -9.72
CA LYS A 28 7.94 8.77 -9.93
C LYS A 28 8.94 9.93 -9.97
N GLY A 29 8.60 11.02 -10.64
CA GLY A 29 9.43 12.23 -10.70
C GLY A 29 9.63 12.92 -9.35
N LEU A 30 8.70 12.72 -8.40
CA LEU A 30 8.78 13.20 -7.02
C LEU A 30 9.49 12.22 -6.06
N GLY A 31 10.00 11.09 -6.58
CA GLY A 31 10.66 10.05 -5.78
C GLY A 31 9.71 9.03 -5.15
N TRP A 32 8.42 9.05 -5.49
CA TRP A 32 7.42 8.07 -5.01
C TRP A 32 7.35 6.88 -5.95
N GLU A 33 8.44 6.12 -6.00
CA GLU A 33 8.59 5.02 -6.96
C GLU A 33 7.61 3.87 -6.73
N THR A 34 7.33 3.55 -5.46
CA THR A 34 6.42 2.45 -5.13
C THR A 34 5.00 2.82 -5.47
N ALA A 35 4.52 3.99 -5.04
CA ALA A 35 3.19 4.50 -5.37
C ALA A 35 2.98 4.61 -6.89
N SER A 36 4.02 5.07 -7.62
CA SER A 36 4.01 5.07 -9.08
C SER A 36 3.83 3.69 -9.68
N ALA A 37 4.60 2.70 -9.21
CA ALA A 37 4.54 1.33 -9.71
C ALA A 37 3.19 0.67 -9.43
N MET A 38 2.65 0.85 -8.22
CA MET A 38 1.35 0.27 -7.85
C MET A 38 0.20 0.90 -8.65
N LEU A 39 0.21 2.23 -8.78
CA LEU A 39 -0.76 2.92 -9.60
C LEU A 39 -0.68 2.48 -11.06
N ASP A 40 0.49 2.47 -11.70
CA ASP A 40 0.61 2.07 -13.10
C ASP A 40 0.18 0.61 -13.33
N HIS A 41 0.48 -0.28 -12.38
CA HIS A 41 0.02 -1.68 -12.43
C HIS A 41 -1.51 -1.79 -12.40
N SER A 42 -2.17 -1.01 -11.56
CA SER A 42 -3.65 -0.97 -11.44
C SER A 42 -4.37 -0.55 -12.73
N LEU A 43 -3.68 0.12 -13.66
CA LEU A 43 -4.25 0.62 -14.92
C LEU A 43 -4.38 -0.47 -16.00
N GLN A 44 -4.04 -1.72 -15.67
CA GLN A 44 -4.26 -2.87 -16.54
C GLN A 44 -5.72 -3.33 -16.53
N ASN A 45 -6.17 -4.06 -17.57
CA ASN A 45 -7.54 -4.58 -17.60
C ASN A 45 -7.81 -5.63 -16.51
N LYS A 46 -6.80 -6.43 -16.19
CA LYS A 46 -6.82 -7.51 -15.21
C LYS A 46 -5.41 -7.60 -14.60
N PRO A 47 -5.03 -6.65 -13.73
CA PRO A 47 -3.75 -6.74 -13.04
C PRO A 47 -3.67 -8.05 -12.27
N SER A 48 -2.52 -8.71 -12.33
CA SER A 48 -2.24 -9.84 -11.45
C SER A 48 -1.97 -9.34 -10.03
N ASN A 49 -2.21 -10.17 -9.02
CA ASN A 49 -1.71 -9.90 -7.68
C ASN A 49 -0.18 -9.81 -7.68
N LEU A 50 0.38 -8.98 -6.81
CA LEU A 50 1.82 -8.78 -6.69
C LEU A 50 2.35 -9.45 -5.43
N ALA A 51 3.49 -10.13 -5.54
CA ALA A 51 4.19 -10.73 -4.43
C ALA A 51 5.67 -10.35 -4.48
N PHE A 52 6.16 -9.75 -3.39
CA PHE A 52 7.51 -9.23 -3.28
C PHE A 52 8.27 -9.95 -2.16
N SER A 53 9.40 -10.55 -2.51
CA SER A 53 10.32 -11.19 -1.57
C SER A 53 11.20 -10.19 -0.82
N SER A 54 11.87 -10.64 0.23
CA SER A 54 12.67 -9.82 1.16
C SER A 54 13.84 -9.08 0.51
N ASP A 55 14.32 -9.55 -0.63
CA ASP A 55 15.39 -8.94 -1.42
C ASP A 55 14.92 -7.79 -2.33
N SER A 56 13.62 -7.70 -2.58
CA SER A 56 13.02 -6.67 -3.43
C SER A 56 13.17 -5.27 -2.84
N LYS A 57 13.22 -4.25 -3.70
CA LYS A 57 13.24 -2.85 -3.25
C LYS A 57 11.99 -2.46 -2.44
N PHE A 58 10.86 -3.09 -2.75
CA PHE A 58 9.59 -2.86 -2.07
C PHE A 58 9.62 -3.39 -0.63
N ALA A 59 10.18 -4.59 -0.44
CA ALA A 59 10.39 -5.15 0.89
C ALA A 59 11.42 -4.34 1.68
N LYS A 60 12.52 -3.91 1.05
CA LYS A 60 13.54 -3.06 1.72
C LYS A 60 12.94 -1.74 2.21
N GLN A 61 12.12 -1.08 1.41
CA GLN A 61 11.44 0.15 1.81
C GLN A 61 10.57 -0.05 3.05
N ILE A 62 9.78 -1.13 3.13
CA ILE A 62 9.01 -1.44 4.34
C ILE A 62 9.94 -1.82 5.50
N ALA A 63 10.99 -2.60 5.23
CA ALA A 63 11.94 -3.02 6.26
C ALA A 63 12.67 -1.83 6.92
N GLU A 64 12.90 -0.75 6.18
CA GLU A 64 13.54 0.49 6.66
C GLU A 64 12.57 1.47 7.32
N SER A 65 11.26 1.14 7.35
CA SER A 65 10.22 2.03 7.87
C SER A 65 10.11 1.99 9.40
N ASP A 66 9.66 3.10 9.99
CA ASP A 66 9.43 3.20 11.44
C ASP A 66 8.38 2.18 11.91
N GLU A 67 7.38 1.88 11.08
CA GLU A 67 6.34 0.91 11.40
C GLU A 67 6.88 -0.52 11.47
N CYS A 68 7.79 -0.90 10.56
CA CYS A 68 8.42 -2.21 10.64
C CYS A 68 9.33 -2.31 11.85
N ALA A 69 10.04 -1.24 12.23
CA ALA A 69 10.83 -1.20 13.45
C ALA A 69 9.94 -1.37 14.70
N ALA A 70 8.80 -0.67 14.75
CA ALA A 70 7.84 -0.81 15.84
C ALA A 70 7.28 -2.24 15.97
N ILE A 71 6.96 -2.90 14.85
CA ILE A 71 6.51 -4.30 14.85
C ILE A 71 7.59 -5.24 15.42
N VAL A 72 8.87 -5.00 15.12
CA VAL A 72 9.98 -5.80 15.64
C VAL A 72 10.14 -5.61 17.15
N GLU A 73 10.08 -4.36 17.64
CA GLU A 73 10.16 -4.09 19.08
C GLU A 73 8.96 -4.64 19.83
N GLU A 74 7.73 -4.51 19.30
CA GLU A 74 6.54 -5.13 19.88
C GLU A 74 6.71 -6.66 19.97
N PHE A 75 7.21 -7.30 18.91
CA PHE A 75 7.48 -8.74 18.93
C PHE A 75 8.50 -9.12 20.00
N LYS A 76 9.57 -8.32 20.15
CA LYS A 76 10.64 -8.53 21.12
C LYS A 76 10.11 -8.44 22.56
N GLU A 77 9.35 -7.40 22.89
CA GLU A 77 8.67 -7.27 24.20
C GLU A 77 7.76 -8.47 24.48
N GLN A 78 7.07 -8.95 23.46
CA GLN A 78 6.15 -10.08 23.54
C GLN A 78 6.81 -11.45 23.74
N VAL A 79 8.13 -11.58 23.55
CA VAL A 79 8.87 -12.84 23.75
C VAL A 79 9.90 -12.75 24.87
N GLU A 80 10.10 -11.57 25.45
CA GLU A 80 11.08 -11.36 26.51
C GLU A 80 10.73 -12.19 27.76
N GLY A 81 11.75 -12.87 28.32
CA GLY A 81 11.59 -13.72 29.50
C GLY A 81 10.81 -15.02 29.29
N LEU A 82 10.30 -15.29 28.08
CA LEU A 82 9.56 -16.51 27.79
C LEU A 82 10.50 -17.64 27.34
N ASP A 83 10.25 -18.85 27.85
CA ASP A 83 10.92 -20.08 27.40
C ASP A 83 10.18 -20.67 26.18
N ILE A 84 10.30 -19.98 25.04
CA ILE A 84 9.71 -20.37 23.77
C ILE A 84 10.72 -20.25 22.63
N SER A 85 10.54 -21.09 21.61
CA SER A 85 11.38 -21.10 20.40
C SER A 85 10.66 -20.62 19.15
N GLU A 86 9.34 -20.44 19.22
CA GLU A 86 8.53 -19.93 18.10
C GLU A 86 7.36 -19.10 18.62
N LYS A 87 6.95 -18.10 17.83
CA LYS A 87 5.74 -17.31 18.07
C LYS A 87 5.23 -16.75 16.74
N SER A 88 3.91 -16.68 16.61
CA SER A 88 3.25 -15.95 15.52
C SER A 88 2.31 -14.90 16.07
N ILE A 89 2.31 -13.72 15.45
CA ILE A 89 1.35 -12.65 15.72
C ILE A 89 0.75 -12.15 14.41
N LYS A 90 -0.50 -11.70 14.48
CA LYS A 90 -1.23 -11.08 13.38
C LYS A 90 -1.84 -9.79 13.88
N SER A 91 -1.70 -8.72 13.10
CA SER A 91 -2.31 -7.43 13.40
C SER A 91 -2.39 -6.58 12.13
N SER A 92 -2.62 -5.29 12.28
CA SER A 92 -2.61 -4.30 11.20
C SER A 92 -1.86 -3.05 11.63
N THR A 93 -1.34 -2.31 10.65
CA THR A 93 -0.70 -1.01 10.86
C THR A 93 -0.98 -0.08 9.69
N THR A 94 -0.65 1.20 9.84
CA THR A 94 -0.66 2.17 8.75
C THR A 94 0.78 2.52 8.40
N LEU A 95 1.24 2.15 7.20
CA LEU A 95 2.54 2.55 6.66
C LEU A 95 2.46 4.00 6.18
N ASN A 96 2.98 4.95 6.95
CA ASN A 96 2.91 6.38 6.68
C ASN A 96 4.16 7.20 7.04
N SER A 97 5.25 6.55 7.47
CA SER A 97 6.55 7.16 7.76
C SER A 97 7.17 7.85 6.54
N THR A 98 6.75 7.47 5.33
CA THR A 98 7.04 8.22 4.10
C THR A 98 5.78 8.41 3.27
N THR A 99 5.74 9.50 2.48
CA THR A 99 4.65 9.74 1.53
C THR A 99 4.51 8.60 0.51
N ASP A 100 5.62 7.98 0.09
CA ASP A 100 5.57 6.87 -0.86
C ASP A 100 4.92 5.61 -0.26
N LEU A 101 5.26 5.27 0.99
CA LEU A 101 4.58 4.18 1.73
C LEU A 101 3.08 4.47 1.93
N HIS A 102 2.77 5.72 2.29
CA HIS A 102 1.39 6.13 2.53
C HIS A 102 0.53 6.07 1.28
N LEU A 103 1.07 6.44 0.12
CA LEU A 103 0.35 6.40 -1.16
C LEU A 103 0.32 5.02 -1.83
N SER A 104 1.20 4.10 -1.41
CA SER A 104 1.32 2.77 -2.04
C SER A 104 0.60 1.65 -1.31
N TYR A 105 0.59 1.68 0.02
CA TYR A 105 -0.01 0.61 0.84
C TYR A 105 -0.98 1.16 1.89
N ASN A 106 -0.65 2.29 2.51
CA ASN A 106 -1.43 2.90 3.59
C ASN A 106 -1.76 1.89 4.72
N LYS A 107 -2.98 1.35 4.78
CA LYS A 107 -3.43 0.42 5.82
C LYS A 107 -3.16 -1.01 5.41
N VAL A 108 -2.25 -1.68 6.10
CA VAL A 108 -1.86 -3.06 5.82
C VAL A 108 -2.21 -3.97 6.98
N SER A 109 -2.57 -5.21 6.67
CA SER A 109 -2.53 -6.29 7.66
C SER A 109 -1.17 -6.98 7.60
N TYR A 110 -0.72 -7.56 8.70
CA TYR A 110 0.55 -8.28 8.74
C TYR A 110 0.50 -9.54 9.60
N GLU A 111 1.39 -10.47 9.28
CA GLU A 111 1.69 -11.68 10.05
C GLU A 111 3.20 -11.75 10.31
N VAL A 112 3.60 -11.82 11.58
CA VAL A 112 4.98 -12.13 11.98
C VAL A 112 5.05 -13.60 12.35
N VAL A 113 6.03 -14.30 11.81
CA VAL A 113 6.44 -15.63 12.26
C VAL A 113 7.88 -15.55 12.72
N GLY A 114 8.10 -15.66 14.03
CA GLY A 114 9.43 -15.67 14.63
C GLY A 114 9.87 -17.08 15.00
N LYS A 115 11.15 -17.38 14.74
CA LYS A 115 11.81 -18.61 15.17
C LYS A 115 13.14 -18.29 15.84
N LYS A 116 13.36 -18.85 17.03
CA LYS A 116 14.61 -18.72 17.79
C LYS A 116 15.57 -19.83 17.38
N VAL A 117 16.73 -19.45 16.85
CA VAL A 117 17.81 -20.37 16.45
C VAL A 117 19.10 -19.85 17.07
N ASP A 118 19.80 -20.70 17.83
CA ASP A 118 21.05 -20.35 18.51
C ASP A 118 20.96 -19.06 19.36
N GLY A 119 19.84 -18.89 20.06
CA GLY A 119 19.60 -17.73 20.93
C GLY A 119 19.10 -16.48 20.21
N LYS A 120 19.12 -16.45 18.86
CA LYS A 120 18.71 -15.31 18.03
C LYS A 120 17.31 -15.51 17.45
N TRP A 121 16.48 -14.48 17.49
CA TRP A 121 15.17 -14.51 16.83
C TRP A 121 15.31 -14.13 15.36
N ASN A 122 14.75 -14.96 14.49
CA ASN A 122 14.62 -14.70 13.06
C ASN A 122 13.14 -14.53 12.74
N LEU A 123 12.77 -13.36 12.23
CA LEU A 123 11.41 -12.99 11.94
C LEU A 123 11.16 -12.98 10.43
N LYS A 124 10.07 -13.62 10.02
CA LYS A 124 9.45 -13.41 8.72
C LYS A 124 8.18 -12.60 8.92
N ILE A 125 8.18 -11.37 8.44
CA ILE A 125 7.04 -10.45 8.50
C ILE A 125 6.40 -10.41 7.12
N THR A 126 5.13 -10.77 7.02
CA THR A 126 4.39 -10.72 5.76
C THR A 126 3.29 -9.69 5.85
N PHE A 127 3.40 -8.64 5.05
CA PHE A 127 2.40 -7.59 4.89
C PHE A 127 1.47 -7.94 3.75
N TYR A 128 0.18 -7.70 3.96
CA TYR A 128 -0.89 -7.89 2.99
C TYR A 128 -1.68 -6.59 2.86
N ASP A 129 -1.85 -6.18 1.62
CA ASP A 129 -2.62 -5.01 1.24
C ASP A 129 -3.56 -5.36 0.07
N ARG A 130 -4.68 -4.64 -0.01
CA ARG A 130 -5.49 -4.62 -1.22
C ARG A 130 -5.38 -3.22 -1.78
N TYR A 131 -4.75 -3.10 -2.94
CA TYR A 131 -4.57 -1.82 -3.59
C TYR A 131 -5.90 -1.35 -4.18
N ASP A 132 -6.69 -0.65 -3.37
CA ASP A 132 -7.90 0.03 -3.76
C ASP A 132 -7.93 1.47 -3.24
N PHE A 133 -8.55 2.34 -4.03
CA PHE A 133 -8.85 3.70 -3.62
C PHE A 133 -10.18 3.68 -2.87
N GLU A 134 -10.13 3.41 -1.56
CA GLU A 134 -11.29 3.57 -0.69
C GLU A 134 -11.80 5.03 -0.79
N THR A 135 -13.10 5.19 -1.09
CA THR A 135 -13.79 6.49 -1.14
C THR A 135 -13.91 7.15 0.23
N GLN A 136 -13.46 6.49 1.31
CA GLN A 136 -13.58 7.01 2.66
C GLN A 136 -12.69 8.25 2.84
N ALA A 137 -13.37 9.39 2.83
CA ALA A 137 -13.09 10.60 3.58
C ALA A 137 -11.69 10.63 4.22
N TRP A 138 -10.71 11.11 3.44
CA TRP A 138 -9.54 11.77 4.01
C TRP A 138 -9.98 13.11 4.63
N GLU A 139 -11.02 13.11 5.46
CA GLU A 139 -11.48 14.31 6.16
C GLU A 139 -10.41 14.81 7.12
N ASP A 140 -9.58 13.92 7.67
CA ASP A 140 -8.68 14.24 8.79
C ASP A 140 -7.17 14.21 8.50
N SER A 141 -6.70 14.03 7.26
CA SER A 141 -5.27 14.22 6.97
C SER A 141 -4.94 15.69 6.79
N ILE A 142 -4.62 16.38 7.89
CA ILE A 142 -4.18 17.79 7.94
C ILE A 142 -2.89 18.06 7.12
N THR A 143 -2.24 17.04 6.56
CA THR A 143 -0.90 17.16 5.95
C THR A 143 -0.88 17.15 4.41
N LEU A 144 -1.98 16.89 3.70
CA LEU A 144 -1.99 16.81 2.24
C LEU A 144 -3.16 17.61 1.62
N SER A 145 -2.78 18.59 0.79
CA SER A 145 -3.63 19.63 0.17
C SER A 145 -4.91 19.13 -0.52
N SER A 146 -5.85 20.05 -0.79
CA SER A 146 -7.10 19.83 -1.54
C SER A 146 -6.95 19.04 -2.85
N ILE A 147 -5.76 19.05 -3.45
CA ILE A 147 -5.42 18.29 -4.66
C ILE A 147 -5.44 16.78 -4.42
N VAL A 148 -4.98 16.31 -3.26
CA VAL A 148 -4.97 14.87 -2.92
C VAL A 148 -6.39 14.36 -2.74
N LYS A 149 -7.27 15.14 -2.11
CA LYS A 149 -8.71 14.80 -1.99
C LYS A 149 -9.39 14.70 -3.36
N ILE A 150 -9.11 15.64 -4.26
CA ILE A 150 -9.63 15.61 -5.64
C ILE A 150 -9.11 14.39 -6.41
N LEU A 151 -7.82 14.09 -6.29
CA LEU A 151 -7.22 12.92 -6.94
C LEU A 151 -7.78 11.60 -6.39
N ASN A 152 -8.01 11.50 -5.08
CA ASN A 152 -8.60 10.30 -4.49
C ASN A 152 -10.05 10.09 -4.96
N ASN A 153 -10.87 11.15 -4.96
CA ASN A 153 -12.24 11.07 -5.48
C ASN A 153 -12.26 10.70 -6.97
N TYR A 154 -11.33 11.24 -7.75
CA TYR A 154 -11.19 10.88 -9.15
C TYR A 154 -10.69 9.44 -9.35
N ALA A 155 -9.80 8.96 -8.48
CA ALA A 155 -9.31 7.59 -8.50
C ALA A 155 -10.42 6.60 -8.13
N ALA A 156 -11.24 6.92 -7.15
CA ALA A 156 -12.44 6.15 -6.83
C ALA A 156 -13.42 6.06 -8.01
N TYR A 157 -13.71 7.18 -8.68
CA TYR A 157 -14.51 7.16 -9.92
C TYR A 157 -13.83 6.32 -11.01
N ALA A 158 -12.51 6.47 -11.19
CA ALA A 158 -11.74 5.67 -12.13
C ALA A 158 -11.81 4.17 -11.80
N GLN A 159 -11.92 3.81 -10.52
CA GLN A 159 -12.09 2.44 -10.07
C GLN A 159 -13.51 1.92 -10.34
N GLU A 160 -14.54 2.74 -10.11
CA GLU A 160 -15.94 2.44 -10.40
C GLU A 160 -16.15 2.14 -11.89
N VAL A 161 -15.55 2.92 -12.79
CA VAL A 161 -15.62 2.69 -14.25
C VAL A 161 -14.59 1.66 -14.75
N GLY A 162 -13.85 1.02 -13.83
CA GLY A 162 -12.88 -0.04 -14.10
C GLY A 162 -11.63 0.41 -14.85
N ALA A 163 -11.30 1.70 -14.84
CA ALA A 163 -10.05 2.25 -15.35
C ALA A 163 -8.87 1.95 -14.42
N ILE A 164 -9.08 2.07 -13.11
CA ILE A 164 -8.24 1.50 -12.06
C ILE A 164 -8.88 0.17 -11.64
N VAL A 165 -8.08 -0.87 -11.49
CA VAL A 165 -8.58 -2.20 -11.10
C VAL A 165 -7.84 -2.63 -9.84
N PRO A 166 -8.55 -2.90 -8.73
CA PRO A 166 -7.94 -3.40 -7.50
C PRO A 166 -7.23 -4.74 -7.69
N TYR A 167 -6.18 -4.95 -6.91
CA TYR A 167 -5.43 -6.20 -6.85
C TYR A 167 -4.78 -6.35 -5.48
N ASP A 168 -4.43 -7.58 -5.12
CA ASP A 168 -3.82 -7.85 -3.81
C ASP A 168 -2.28 -7.75 -3.90
N ILE A 169 -1.67 -7.21 -2.86
CA ILE A 169 -0.23 -7.10 -2.69
C ILE A 169 0.19 -7.91 -1.47
N LYS A 170 1.28 -8.66 -1.63
CA LYS A 170 1.97 -9.36 -0.55
C LYS A 170 3.43 -8.94 -0.53
N VAL A 171 3.92 -8.46 0.62
CA VAL A 171 5.34 -8.11 0.81
C VAL A 171 5.91 -8.91 1.97
N THR A 172 7.01 -9.63 1.75
CA THR A 172 7.72 -10.34 2.81
C THR A 172 8.98 -9.58 3.18
N VAL A 173 9.14 -9.31 4.48
CA VAL A 173 10.33 -8.71 5.10
C VAL A 173 10.94 -9.72 6.06
N GLU A 174 12.27 -9.75 6.14
CA GLU A 174 13.00 -10.58 7.09
C GLU A 174 13.81 -9.69 8.04
N LYS A 175 13.74 -10.00 9.33
CA LYS A 175 14.45 -9.29 10.41
C LYS A 175 15.04 -10.28 11.39
N SER A 176 16.01 -9.84 12.18
CA SER A 176 16.56 -10.65 13.25
C SER A 176 17.04 -9.80 14.40
N PHE A 177 16.93 -10.30 15.63
CA PHE A 177 17.45 -9.66 16.83
C PHE A 177 17.94 -10.70 17.86
#